data_AF-A0A2D4P0Z1-F1
#
_entry.id   AF-A0A2D4P0Z1-F1
#
_cell.length_a   1.000
_cell.length_b   1.000
_cell.length_c   1.000
_cell.angle_alpha   90.00
_cell.angle_beta   90.00
_cell.angle_gamma   90.00
#
_symmetry.space_group_name_H-M   'P 1'
#
loop_
_entity.id
_entity.type
_entity.pdbx_description
1 polymer ?
#
loop_
_entity_poly.entity_id
_entity_poly.type
_entity_poly.pdbx_seq_one_letter_code
_entity_poly.pdbx_strand_id
1 'polypeptide(L)'
;MKRNLDIYEEQVINAAKEGAQIIIFPEDGIQGFNFTRASIYPYLDFIPNLDSMTWNPCKEFYLFNDTEVLHQLSCMALTNQMFLVVNLGTKEPCMQSDPHCPPDGRYQFNTNVVFNNNGTLIARYRKQNLYFEYAFNTPPEIDYTVFYTPFAGRFGIFTCFDILFYEPAITLINQYNVTQVAYPTAWMNQLPLLSAIEFQQAFATAFKINLLAANIHHPDLGMTGSGIYTPSKSFTSYDMESINGKLIVVEIPVITSDHETNMENIAMSHNGQKSSLDFYIEKQVCHKDQETDCKKEEKTSQEFLPVFYGIMMYDNFTLMPILNAEGNIEVCSNTLCCNLIYKQLEKTNELYVLGVFDDLHIVHGEYYVQACVLVKCGGLNYSTCGQEITEASGLIDFQLQGNFSTTFIFPLLLRSGVTVDFPDYLGWEGKSYVMYKMGGSSGLITAGLYGRWYERDKK
;
A
#
# COMPACT_ATOMS: atom_id res chain seq x y z
N MET A 1 -8.57 -12.85 -23.91
CA MET A 1 -9.21 -11.57 -23.54
C MET A 1 -10.73 -11.69 -23.43
N LYS A 2 -11.49 -12.05 -24.48
CA LYS A 2 -12.97 -12.13 -24.40
C LYS A 2 -13.54 -12.84 -23.17
N ARG A 3 -13.04 -14.04 -22.82
CA ARG A 3 -13.52 -14.77 -21.62
C ARG A 3 -13.39 -13.96 -20.32
N ASN A 4 -12.33 -13.16 -20.18
CA ASN A 4 -12.13 -12.30 -19.00
C ASN A 4 -13.03 -11.06 -19.08
N LEU A 5 -13.24 -10.51 -20.28
CA LEU A 5 -14.18 -9.41 -20.51
C LEU A 5 -15.63 -9.81 -20.21
N ASP A 6 -16.02 -11.05 -20.53
CA ASP A 6 -17.35 -11.58 -20.21
C ASP A 6 -17.56 -11.61 -18.67
N ILE A 7 -16.52 -11.95 -17.89
CA ILE A 7 -16.56 -11.88 -16.42
C ILE A 7 -16.64 -10.42 -15.95
N TYR A 8 -15.88 -9.52 -16.55
CA TYR A 8 -15.92 -8.09 -16.20
C TYR A 8 -17.32 -7.53 -16.43
N GLU A 9 -17.95 -7.85 -17.56
CA GLU A 9 -19.32 -7.42 -17.86
C GLU A 9 -20.31 -7.87 -16.77
N GLU A 10 -20.21 -9.13 -16.32
CA GLU A 10 -21.02 -9.64 -15.20
C GLU A 10 -20.80 -8.82 -13.92
N GLN A 11 -19.54 -8.51 -13.58
CA GLN A 11 -19.24 -7.72 -12.39
C GLN A 11 -19.71 -6.26 -12.51
N VAL A 12 -19.63 -5.65 -13.69
CA VAL A 12 -20.20 -4.32 -13.95
C VAL A 12 -21.72 -4.35 -13.76
N ILE A 13 -22.41 -5.35 -14.30
CA ILE A 13 -23.86 -5.51 -14.14
C ILE A 13 -24.22 -5.67 -12.64
N ASN A 14 -23.45 -6.46 -11.90
CA ASN A 14 -23.72 -6.69 -10.47
C ASN A 14 -23.43 -5.43 -9.64
N ALA A 15 -22.32 -4.73 -9.89
CA ALA A 15 -22.01 -3.47 -9.24
C ALA A 15 -23.07 -2.39 -9.55
N ALA A 16 -23.59 -2.34 -10.77
CA ALA A 16 -24.64 -1.40 -11.17
C ALA A 16 -25.94 -1.64 -10.41
N LYS A 17 -26.32 -2.91 -10.20
CA LYS A 17 -27.49 -3.29 -9.40
C LYS A 17 -27.37 -2.84 -7.93
N GLU A 18 -26.14 -2.79 -7.42
CA GLU A 18 -25.83 -2.30 -6.07
C GLU A 18 -25.64 -0.77 -6.01
N GLY A 19 -25.79 -0.06 -7.15
CA GLY A 19 -25.72 1.40 -7.21
C GLY A 19 -24.31 1.97 -7.30
N ALA A 20 -23.30 1.16 -7.63
CA ALA A 20 -21.93 1.63 -7.80
C ALA A 20 -21.81 2.63 -8.96
N GLN A 21 -21.03 3.69 -8.75
CA GLN A 21 -20.81 4.76 -9.75
C GLN A 21 -19.52 4.56 -10.55
N ILE A 22 -18.55 3.85 -9.98
CA ILE A 22 -17.26 3.51 -10.56
C ILE A 22 -16.87 2.09 -10.13
N ILE A 23 -16.21 1.36 -11.03
CA ILE A 23 -15.60 0.06 -10.75
C ILE A 23 -14.18 0.03 -11.30
N ILE A 24 -13.27 -0.57 -10.53
CA ILE A 24 -11.86 -0.71 -10.85
C ILE A 24 -11.58 -2.20 -11.03
N PHE A 25 -10.88 -2.53 -12.11
CA PHE A 25 -10.44 -3.88 -12.39
C PHE A 25 -8.92 -4.04 -12.20
N PRO A 26 -8.44 -5.27 -11.94
CA PRO A 26 -7.02 -5.52 -11.69
C PRO A 26 -6.09 -5.22 -12.86
N GLU A 27 -4.81 -5.02 -12.54
CA GLU A 27 -3.73 -5.05 -13.52
C GLU A 27 -3.64 -6.43 -14.17
N ASP A 28 -3.35 -6.49 -15.46
CA ASP A 28 -3.23 -7.73 -16.23
C ASP A 28 -4.45 -8.68 -16.18
N GLY A 29 -5.60 -8.23 -15.67
CA GLY A 29 -6.77 -9.10 -15.51
C GLY A 29 -7.46 -9.51 -16.81
N ILE A 30 -7.13 -8.87 -17.94
CA ILE A 30 -7.67 -9.22 -19.26
C ILE A 30 -6.73 -10.16 -20.03
N GLN A 31 -5.42 -9.87 -20.03
CA GLN A 31 -4.42 -10.59 -20.82
C GLN A 31 -3.56 -11.57 -20.02
N GLY A 32 -3.45 -11.42 -18.70
CA GLY A 32 -2.50 -12.13 -17.84
C GLY A 32 -1.08 -11.59 -17.97
N PHE A 33 -0.11 -12.31 -17.41
CA PHE A 33 1.31 -11.93 -17.41
C PHE A 33 2.19 -13.04 -18.02
N ASN A 34 3.51 -12.83 -18.01
CA ASN A 34 4.54 -13.72 -18.57
C ASN A 34 4.60 -13.75 -20.11
N PHE A 35 4.75 -12.57 -20.70
CA PHE A 35 4.92 -12.42 -22.14
C PHE A 35 6.32 -11.91 -22.53
N THR A 36 6.67 -12.15 -23.78
CA THR A 36 7.73 -11.44 -24.49
C THR A 36 7.10 -10.31 -25.31
N ARG A 37 7.92 -9.36 -25.79
CA ARG A 37 7.44 -8.31 -26.69
C ARG A 37 6.69 -8.85 -27.91
N ALA A 38 7.14 -9.96 -28.47
CA ALA A 38 6.51 -10.58 -29.64
C ALA A 38 5.22 -11.34 -29.27
N SER A 39 5.22 -12.10 -28.18
CA SER A 39 4.07 -12.92 -27.79
C SER A 39 2.90 -12.11 -27.22
N ILE A 40 3.16 -10.93 -26.63
CA ILE A 40 2.08 -10.04 -26.17
C ILE A 40 1.41 -9.27 -27.31
N TYR A 41 2.10 -9.05 -28.43
CA TYR A 41 1.65 -8.14 -29.49
C TYR A 41 0.21 -8.39 -29.99
N PRO A 42 -0.27 -9.64 -30.16
CA PRO A 42 -1.66 -9.91 -30.55
C PRO A 42 -2.71 -9.54 -29.50
N TYR A 43 -2.29 -9.23 -28.27
CA TYR A 43 -3.15 -8.84 -27.15
C TYR A 43 -3.17 -7.31 -26.92
N LEU A 44 -2.44 -6.55 -27.73
CA LEU A 44 -2.31 -5.10 -27.56
C LEU A 44 -3.30 -4.33 -28.44
N ASP A 45 -4.10 -3.48 -27.81
CA ASP A 45 -4.95 -2.51 -28.50
C ASP A 45 -4.13 -1.27 -28.89
N PHE A 46 -4.45 -0.69 -30.05
CA PHE A 46 -3.98 0.63 -30.43
C PHE A 46 -4.73 1.70 -29.64
N ILE A 47 -4.01 2.68 -29.10
CA ILE A 47 -4.60 3.84 -28.44
C ILE A 47 -4.12 5.13 -29.13
N PRO A 48 -5.02 5.96 -29.68
CA PRO A 48 -4.61 7.21 -30.32
C PRO A 48 -4.13 8.23 -29.27
N ASN A 49 -3.47 9.30 -29.73
CA ASN A 49 -3.14 10.42 -28.85
C ASN A 49 -4.41 11.16 -28.41
N LEU A 50 -4.78 10.99 -27.14
CA LEU A 50 -6.00 11.54 -26.54
C LEU A 50 -5.95 13.06 -26.33
N ASP A 51 -4.78 13.70 -26.30
CA ASP A 51 -4.68 15.16 -26.11
C ASP A 51 -5.28 15.94 -27.28
N SER A 52 -5.41 15.28 -28.43
CA SER A 52 -5.88 15.88 -29.67
C SER A 52 -7.36 15.62 -29.96
N MET A 53 -8.04 14.75 -29.20
CA MET A 53 -9.42 14.38 -29.49
C MET A 53 -10.19 13.75 -28.33
N THR A 54 -11.51 13.86 -28.41
CA THR A 54 -12.44 13.04 -27.61
C THR A 54 -12.89 11.86 -28.46
N TRP A 55 -12.90 10.66 -27.88
CA TRP A 55 -13.24 9.43 -28.59
C TRP A 55 -14.16 8.53 -27.78
N ASN A 56 -15.22 8.04 -28.40
CA ASN A 56 -16.11 7.03 -27.82
C ASN A 56 -16.00 5.73 -28.62
N PRO A 57 -15.16 4.76 -28.19
CA PRO A 57 -14.93 3.55 -28.97
C PRO A 57 -16.20 2.77 -29.30
N CYS A 58 -17.22 2.77 -28.44
CA CYS A 58 -18.50 2.11 -28.67
C CYS A 58 -19.30 2.71 -29.84
N LYS A 59 -19.36 4.04 -29.92
CA LYS A 59 -20.13 4.75 -30.97
C LYS A 59 -19.32 4.95 -32.24
N GLU A 60 -18.00 5.00 -32.12
CA GLU A 60 -17.05 5.40 -33.16
C GLU A 60 -16.03 4.30 -33.43
N PHE A 61 -16.48 3.03 -33.37
CA PHE A 61 -15.64 1.82 -33.52
C PHE A 61 -14.93 1.71 -34.88
N TYR A 62 -15.33 2.50 -35.87
CA TYR A 62 -14.78 2.50 -37.23
C TYR A 62 -13.63 3.50 -37.43
N LEU A 63 -13.32 4.34 -36.44
CA LEU A 63 -12.28 5.38 -36.57
C LEU A 63 -10.86 4.79 -36.53
N PHE A 64 -10.65 3.75 -35.74
CA PHE A 64 -9.36 3.12 -35.53
C PHE A 64 -9.49 1.61 -35.66
N ASN A 65 -8.43 0.96 -36.11
CA ASN A 65 -8.32 -0.50 -36.15
C ASN A 65 -7.51 -0.98 -34.94
N ASP A 66 -7.59 -2.28 -34.65
CA ASP A 66 -6.92 -2.92 -33.50
C ASP A 66 -7.38 -2.33 -32.16
N THR A 67 -8.68 -2.13 -31.98
CA THR A 67 -9.27 -1.52 -30.77
C THR A 67 -10.44 -2.35 -30.20
N GLU A 68 -10.43 -3.67 -30.41
CA GLU A 68 -11.53 -4.55 -30.07
C GLU A 68 -11.82 -4.60 -28.57
N VAL A 69 -10.78 -4.53 -27.71
CA VAL A 69 -10.95 -4.52 -26.26
C VAL A 69 -11.49 -3.17 -25.81
N LEU A 70 -10.92 -2.07 -26.29
CA LEU A 70 -11.39 -0.72 -26.00
C LEU A 70 -12.85 -0.51 -26.42
N HIS A 71 -13.25 -1.05 -27.57
CA HIS A 71 -14.64 -1.05 -28.04
C HIS A 71 -15.57 -1.77 -27.05
N GLN A 72 -15.23 -3.00 -26.62
CA GLN A 72 -16.06 -3.75 -25.67
C GLN A 72 -16.17 -3.04 -24.31
N LEU A 73 -15.06 -2.54 -23.77
CA LEU A 73 -15.05 -1.81 -22.49
C LEU A 73 -15.86 -0.51 -22.57
N SER A 74 -15.73 0.23 -23.66
CA SER A 74 -16.52 1.43 -23.92
C SER A 74 -18.03 1.12 -23.96
N CYS A 75 -18.44 0.06 -24.65
CA CYS A 75 -19.83 -0.35 -24.69
C CYS A 75 -20.35 -0.88 -23.36
N MET A 76 -19.50 -1.55 -22.58
CA MET A 76 -19.81 -2.01 -21.23
C MET A 76 -20.10 -0.81 -20.30
N ALA A 77 -19.28 0.23 -20.36
CA ALA A 77 -19.47 1.47 -19.60
C ALA A 77 -20.76 2.19 -20.00
N LEU A 78 -20.99 2.36 -21.31
CA LEU A 78 -22.18 3.02 -21.85
C LEU A 78 -23.49 2.30 -21.49
N THR A 79 -23.52 0.97 -21.68
CA THR A 79 -24.73 0.15 -21.45
C THR A 79 -25.13 0.14 -19.98
N ASN A 80 -24.14 0.10 -19.08
CA ASN A 80 -24.38 0.02 -17.63
C ASN A 80 -24.33 1.39 -16.93
N GLN A 81 -24.11 2.48 -17.67
CA GLN A 81 -24.02 3.84 -17.15
C GLN A 81 -23.02 4.00 -16.00
N MET A 82 -21.85 3.36 -16.11
CA MET A 82 -20.85 3.28 -15.05
C MET A 82 -19.48 3.76 -15.50
N PHE A 83 -18.72 4.40 -14.61
CA PHE A 83 -17.30 4.66 -14.86
C PHE A 83 -16.49 3.38 -14.70
N LEU A 84 -15.63 3.07 -15.68
CA LEU A 84 -14.78 1.88 -15.64
C LEU A 84 -13.32 2.30 -15.62
N VAL A 85 -12.54 1.75 -14.68
CA VAL A 85 -11.08 1.82 -14.68
C VAL A 85 -10.54 0.43 -14.94
N VAL A 86 -9.79 0.27 -16.02
CA VAL A 86 -9.38 -1.04 -16.52
C VAL A 86 -7.92 -0.99 -16.97
N ASN A 87 -7.18 -2.06 -16.71
CA ASN A 87 -5.83 -2.25 -17.21
C ASN A 87 -5.81 -3.17 -18.44
N LEU A 88 -5.01 -2.80 -19.44
CA LEU A 88 -4.72 -3.62 -20.62
C LEU A 88 -3.36 -3.27 -21.23
N GLY A 89 -2.83 -4.16 -22.04
CA GLY A 89 -1.67 -3.86 -22.88
C GLY A 89 -2.07 -2.98 -24.08
N THR A 90 -1.29 -1.93 -24.35
CA THR A 90 -1.48 -1.08 -25.54
C THR A 90 -0.22 -1.00 -26.40
N LYS A 91 -0.39 -0.61 -27.67
CA LYS A 91 0.69 -0.40 -28.63
C LYS A 91 0.60 0.96 -29.32
N GLU A 92 1.75 1.57 -29.55
CA GLU A 92 1.91 2.84 -30.26
C GLU A 92 3.02 2.70 -31.31
N PRO A 93 2.70 2.73 -32.63
CA PRO A 93 3.71 2.71 -33.68
C PRO A 93 4.62 3.94 -33.57
N CYS A 94 5.93 3.75 -33.78
CA CYS A 94 6.91 4.84 -33.79
C CYS A 94 7.75 4.82 -35.07
N MET A 95 8.24 6.01 -35.47
CA MET A 95 9.10 6.15 -36.65
C MET A 95 10.57 6.04 -36.26
N GLN A 96 11.43 5.63 -37.19
CA GLN A 96 12.89 5.58 -36.96
C GLN A 96 13.52 6.94 -36.67
N SER A 97 12.82 8.05 -36.95
CA SER A 97 13.25 9.39 -36.56
C SER A 97 13.13 9.65 -35.06
N ASP A 98 12.33 8.88 -34.33
CA ASP A 98 12.28 8.92 -32.88
C ASP A 98 13.47 8.15 -32.31
N PRO A 99 14.40 8.81 -31.60
CA PRO A 99 15.61 8.19 -31.07
C PRO A 99 15.33 7.13 -29.99
N HIS A 100 14.15 7.13 -29.36
CA HIS A 100 13.77 6.17 -28.33
C HIS A 100 12.91 5.02 -28.88
N CYS A 101 12.54 5.06 -30.17
CA CYS A 101 11.70 4.05 -30.79
C CYS A 101 12.38 2.67 -30.69
N PRO A 102 11.72 1.66 -30.10
CA PRO A 102 12.28 0.32 -30.01
C PRO A 102 12.63 -0.24 -31.40
N PRO A 103 13.64 -1.14 -31.52
CA PRO A 103 14.10 -1.67 -32.80
C PRO A 103 13.02 -2.38 -33.62
N ASP A 104 11.95 -2.79 -32.96
CA ASP A 104 10.82 -3.52 -33.51
C ASP A 104 9.66 -2.57 -33.92
N GLY A 105 9.89 -1.25 -33.90
CA GLY A 105 9.08 -0.22 -34.57
C GLY A 105 7.84 0.25 -33.82
N ARG A 106 7.72 -0.09 -32.53
CA ARG A 106 6.57 0.31 -31.70
C ARG A 106 6.91 0.35 -30.21
N TYR A 107 6.24 1.22 -29.49
CA TYR A 107 6.12 1.11 -28.05
C TYR A 107 5.00 0.15 -27.66
N GLN A 108 5.17 -0.49 -26.51
CA GLN A 108 4.18 -1.37 -25.88
C GLN A 108 4.08 -0.97 -24.42
N PHE A 109 2.88 -0.72 -23.89
CA PHE A 109 2.71 -0.20 -22.53
C PHE A 109 1.73 -1.02 -21.71
N ASN A 110 2.05 -1.27 -20.45
CA ASN A 110 1.05 -1.59 -19.43
C ASN A 110 0.24 -0.31 -19.20
N THR A 111 -1.07 -0.37 -19.45
CA THR A 111 -1.87 0.84 -19.57
C THR A 111 -3.16 0.72 -18.77
N ASN A 112 -3.41 1.68 -17.88
CA ASN A 112 -4.76 1.90 -17.36
C ASN A 112 -5.52 2.83 -18.29
N VAL A 113 -6.79 2.52 -18.53
CA VAL A 113 -7.73 3.37 -19.27
C VAL A 113 -8.97 3.63 -18.43
N VAL A 114 -9.57 4.80 -18.61
CA VAL A 114 -10.78 5.20 -17.90
C VAL A 114 -11.88 5.55 -18.88
N PHE A 115 -13.01 4.87 -18.76
CA PHE A 115 -14.22 5.18 -19.49
C PHE A 115 -15.22 5.89 -18.57
N ASN A 116 -15.83 6.97 -19.04
CA ASN A 116 -16.98 7.55 -18.34
C ASN A 116 -18.25 6.73 -18.58
N ASN A 117 -19.32 7.06 -17.86
CA ASN A 117 -20.63 6.41 -17.99
C ASN A 117 -21.31 6.54 -19.37
N ASN A 118 -20.78 7.35 -20.29
CA ASN A 118 -21.22 7.41 -21.69
C ASN A 118 -20.38 6.52 -22.62
N GLY A 119 -19.39 5.80 -22.09
CA GLY A 119 -18.43 5.00 -22.87
C GLY A 119 -17.31 5.81 -23.52
N THR A 120 -17.17 7.10 -23.23
CA THR A 120 -16.07 7.90 -23.77
C THR A 120 -14.79 7.59 -23.00
N LEU A 121 -13.69 7.37 -23.72
CA LEU A 121 -12.35 7.22 -23.13
C LEU A 121 -11.87 8.59 -22.66
N ILE A 122 -11.73 8.78 -21.34
CA ILE A 122 -11.45 10.09 -20.73
C ILE A 122 -10.05 10.20 -20.12
N ALA A 123 -9.37 9.09 -19.88
CA ALA A 123 -8.00 9.09 -19.39
C ALA A 123 -7.25 7.81 -19.75
N ARG A 124 -5.93 7.94 -19.77
CA ARG A 124 -4.96 6.88 -20.00
C ARG A 124 -3.75 7.13 -19.11
N TYR A 125 -3.21 6.07 -18.53
CA TYR A 125 -1.96 6.09 -17.76
C TYR A 125 -1.09 4.92 -18.20
N ARG A 126 0.16 5.20 -18.60
CA ARG A 126 1.17 4.17 -18.89
C ARG A 126 2.03 3.95 -17.66
N LYS A 127 2.13 2.70 -17.20
CA LYS A 127 2.88 2.34 -15.98
C LYS A 127 4.33 2.80 -16.07
N GLN A 128 4.77 3.56 -15.08
CA GLN A 128 6.13 4.09 -15.01
C GLN A 128 7.11 3.06 -14.45
N ASN A 129 6.78 2.46 -13.31
CA ASN A 129 7.69 1.57 -12.58
C ASN A 129 7.33 0.12 -12.88
N LEU A 130 7.99 -0.46 -13.89
CA LEU A 130 7.74 -1.83 -14.33
C LEU A 130 8.29 -2.87 -13.33
N TYR A 131 7.60 -4.01 -13.19
CA TYR A 131 7.99 -5.11 -12.30
C TYR A 131 8.05 -6.44 -13.06
N PHE A 132 9.23 -6.78 -13.60
CA PHE A 132 9.46 -7.95 -14.47
C PHE A 132 8.61 -8.01 -15.75
N GLU A 133 8.12 -6.86 -16.19
CA GLU A 133 7.25 -6.70 -17.36
C GLU A 133 8.05 -6.52 -18.66
N TYR A 134 8.87 -7.51 -19.01
CA TYR A 134 9.78 -7.45 -20.17
C TYR A 134 9.10 -7.23 -21.53
N ALA A 135 7.77 -7.43 -21.58
CA ALA A 135 6.96 -7.18 -22.77
C ALA A 135 6.64 -5.69 -22.99
N PHE A 136 6.79 -4.86 -21.96
CA PHE A 136 6.40 -3.45 -21.96
C PHE A 136 7.62 -2.52 -21.91
N ASN A 137 7.42 -1.29 -22.36
CA ASN A 137 8.34 -0.18 -22.28
C ASN A 137 7.94 0.72 -21.11
N THR A 138 8.91 1.34 -20.45
CA THR A 138 8.67 2.51 -19.59
C THR A 138 8.41 3.71 -20.51
N PRO A 139 7.38 4.53 -20.25
CA PRO A 139 7.13 5.72 -21.05
C PRO A 139 8.29 6.72 -20.90
N PRO A 140 8.67 7.42 -21.99
CA PRO A 140 9.79 8.36 -21.96
C PRO A 140 9.49 9.62 -21.13
N GLU A 141 8.21 9.98 -21.03
CA GLU A 141 7.69 11.04 -20.17
C GLU A 141 6.71 10.42 -19.18
N ILE A 142 6.76 10.89 -17.94
CA ILE A 142 5.92 10.39 -16.86
C ILE A 142 4.48 10.88 -17.05
N ASP A 143 3.53 9.95 -17.01
CA ASP A 143 2.11 10.27 -17.14
C ASP A 143 1.54 10.70 -15.77
N TYR A 144 1.30 12.00 -15.57
CA TYR A 144 0.57 12.51 -14.40
C TYR A 144 -0.95 12.53 -14.64
N THR A 145 -1.52 11.34 -14.78
CA THR A 145 -2.92 11.20 -15.22
C THR A 145 -3.90 11.50 -14.09
N VAL A 146 -4.77 12.49 -14.34
CA VAL A 146 -5.92 12.84 -13.48
C VAL A 146 -7.19 12.87 -14.32
N PHE A 147 -8.27 12.29 -13.81
CA PHE A 147 -9.59 12.35 -14.44
C PHE A 147 -10.65 12.87 -13.46
N TYR A 148 -11.72 13.43 -14.02
CA TYR A 148 -12.78 14.06 -13.25
C TYR A 148 -14.06 13.23 -13.27
N THR A 149 -14.71 13.15 -12.12
CA THR A 149 -16.01 12.50 -11.97
C THR A 149 -17.03 13.48 -11.36
N PRO A 150 -18.31 13.38 -11.74
CA PRO A 150 -19.34 14.27 -11.19
C PRO A 150 -19.71 13.95 -9.73
N PHE A 151 -19.32 12.77 -9.22
CA PHE A 151 -19.71 12.28 -7.90
C PHE A 151 -18.61 12.38 -6.85
N ALA A 152 -17.33 12.34 -7.26
CA ALA A 152 -16.23 12.29 -6.32
C ALA A 152 -15.01 13.13 -6.75
N GLY A 153 -15.17 14.08 -7.68
CA GLY A 153 -14.12 15.05 -7.98
C GLY A 153 -12.96 14.45 -8.77
N ARG A 154 -11.72 14.66 -8.29
CA ARG A 154 -10.48 14.37 -9.03
C ARG A 154 -9.92 13.02 -8.62
N PHE A 155 -9.85 12.10 -9.57
CA PHE A 155 -9.13 10.85 -9.39
C PHE A 155 -7.74 10.92 -10.01
N GLY A 156 -6.73 10.54 -9.24
CA GLY A 156 -5.44 10.12 -9.79
C GLY A 156 -5.46 8.63 -10.10
N ILE A 157 -4.52 8.21 -10.93
CA ILE A 157 -4.37 6.81 -11.31
C ILE A 157 -2.90 6.46 -11.46
N PHE A 158 -2.52 5.32 -10.89
CA PHE A 158 -1.22 4.68 -11.08
C PHE A 158 -1.38 3.18 -10.86
N THR A 159 -0.35 2.38 -11.14
CA THR A 159 -0.48 0.92 -11.22
C THR A 159 0.54 0.22 -10.33
N CYS A 160 0.05 -0.66 -9.45
CA CYS A 160 0.88 -1.65 -8.76
C CYS A 160 2.17 -1.06 -8.17
N PHE A 161 3.33 -1.54 -8.66
CA PHE A 161 4.65 -1.18 -8.17
C PHE A 161 4.93 0.33 -8.08
N ASP A 162 4.22 1.17 -8.86
CA ASP A 162 4.26 2.64 -8.75
C ASP A 162 4.04 3.16 -7.33
N ILE A 163 3.26 2.47 -6.48
CA ILE A 163 2.96 2.91 -5.11
C ILE A 163 4.21 3.02 -4.21
N LEU A 164 5.31 2.33 -4.57
CA LEU A 164 6.56 2.34 -3.82
C LEU A 164 7.53 3.47 -4.23
N PHE A 165 7.20 4.23 -5.27
CA PHE A 165 8.06 5.25 -5.86
C PHE A 165 7.46 6.65 -5.75
N TYR A 166 8.34 7.65 -5.85
CA TYR A 166 7.90 9.05 -5.81
C TYR A 166 7.03 9.39 -7.03
N GLU A 167 7.50 8.97 -8.20
CA GLU A 167 6.82 9.24 -9.46
C GLU A 167 6.06 8.00 -9.95
N PRO A 168 4.77 8.14 -10.34
CA PRO A 168 3.95 9.34 -10.28
C PRO A 168 3.19 9.51 -8.94
N ALA A 169 3.20 8.50 -8.07
CA ALA A 169 2.25 8.37 -6.97
C ALA A 169 2.24 9.56 -6.01
N ILE A 170 3.41 10.01 -5.55
CA ILE A 170 3.55 11.11 -4.59
C ILE A 170 3.28 12.45 -5.26
N THR A 171 3.75 12.63 -6.49
CA THR A 171 3.51 13.84 -7.27
C THR A 171 2.03 14.05 -7.54
N LEU A 172 1.27 13.00 -7.89
CA LEU A 172 -0.18 13.08 -8.08
C LEU A 172 -0.90 13.57 -6.83
N ILE A 173 -0.51 13.08 -5.65
CA ILE A 173 -1.13 13.49 -4.39
C ILE A 173 -0.78 14.94 -4.06
N ASN A 174 0.53 15.25 -4.01
CA ASN A 174 1.01 16.52 -3.47
C ASN A 174 0.93 17.70 -4.45
N GLN A 175 1.17 17.47 -5.74
CA GLN A 175 1.22 18.54 -6.75
C GLN A 175 -0.08 18.66 -7.53
N TYR A 176 -0.80 17.54 -7.73
CA TYR A 176 -2.08 17.53 -8.46
C TYR A 176 -3.30 17.51 -7.53
N ASN A 177 -3.09 17.59 -6.20
CA ASN A 177 -4.13 17.62 -5.17
C ASN A 177 -5.15 16.49 -5.34
N VAL A 178 -4.64 15.28 -5.56
CA VAL A 178 -5.46 14.08 -5.69
C VAL A 178 -5.76 13.52 -4.31
N THR A 179 -7.05 13.36 -4.02
CA THR A 179 -7.55 12.74 -2.77
C THR A 179 -8.37 11.47 -3.02
N GLN A 180 -8.59 11.10 -4.28
CA GLN A 180 -9.17 9.83 -4.70
C GLN A 180 -8.21 9.14 -5.68
N VAL A 181 -7.87 7.88 -5.46
CA VAL A 181 -6.96 7.15 -6.35
C VAL A 181 -7.62 5.86 -6.80
N ALA A 182 -7.65 5.63 -8.11
CA ALA A 182 -7.95 4.33 -8.69
C ALA A 182 -6.65 3.56 -8.90
N TYR A 183 -6.58 2.33 -8.40
CA TYR A 183 -5.33 1.58 -8.32
C TYR A 183 -5.52 0.12 -8.78
N PRO A 184 -5.48 -0.14 -10.09
CA PRO A 184 -5.29 -1.48 -10.63
C PRO A 184 -3.94 -2.06 -10.18
N THR A 185 -3.93 -3.31 -9.74
CA THR A 185 -2.71 -3.98 -9.30
C THR A 185 -2.74 -5.49 -9.53
N ALA A 186 -1.55 -6.10 -9.69
CA ALA A 186 -1.30 -7.52 -9.71
C ALA A 186 -0.19 -7.83 -8.68
N TRP A 187 -0.52 -7.57 -7.42
CA TRP A 187 0.41 -7.57 -6.30
C TRP A 187 0.63 -8.97 -5.73
N MET A 188 1.89 -9.39 -5.64
CA MET A 188 2.31 -10.58 -4.91
C MET A 188 2.59 -10.21 -3.46
N ASN A 189 1.86 -10.82 -2.53
CA ASN A 189 2.02 -10.54 -1.11
C ASN A 189 3.39 -10.99 -0.61
N GLN A 190 4.07 -10.12 0.11
CA GLN A 190 5.33 -10.43 0.79
C GLN A 190 5.20 -10.01 2.27
N LEU A 191 4.80 -10.96 3.12
CA LEU A 191 4.75 -10.71 4.56
C LEU A 191 6.18 -10.58 5.12
N PRO A 192 6.39 -9.85 6.23
CA PRO A 192 5.35 -9.25 7.08
C PRO A 192 5.07 -7.76 6.81
N LEU A 193 5.62 -7.14 5.76
CA LEU A 193 5.54 -5.67 5.58
C LEU A 193 4.94 -5.20 4.25
N LEU A 194 4.78 -6.09 3.26
CA LEU A 194 4.30 -5.78 1.91
C LEU A 194 3.17 -6.73 1.49
N SER A 195 2.27 -7.09 2.41
CA SER A 195 0.96 -7.59 2.00
C SER A 195 0.17 -6.47 1.31
N ALA A 196 -0.54 -6.79 0.24
CA ALA A 196 -1.32 -5.86 -0.57
C ALA A 196 -2.22 -4.99 0.31
N ILE A 197 -3.07 -5.63 1.11
CA ILE A 197 -4.04 -4.92 1.95
C ILE A 197 -3.39 -4.08 3.05
N GLU A 198 -2.23 -4.51 3.54
CA GLU A 198 -1.49 -3.87 4.61
C GLU A 198 -0.85 -2.57 4.10
N PHE A 199 -0.03 -2.67 3.05
CA PHE A 199 0.70 -1.53 2.53
C PHE A 199 -0.23 -0.52 1.85
N GLN A 200 -1.26 -0.98 1.13
CA GLN A 200 -2.21 -0.10 0.46
C GLN A 200 -3.08 0.68 1.46
N GLN A 201 -3.50 0.05 2.58
CA GLN A 201 -4.15 0.79 3.67
C GLN A 201 -3.20 1.82 4.27
N ALA A 202 -1.96 1.45 4.57
CA ALA A 202 -0.97 2.33 5.17
C ALA A 202 -0.70 3.56 4.28
N PHE A 203 -0.61 3.35 2.97
CA PHE A 203 -0.48 4.43 1.98
C PHE A 203 -1.68 5.38 2.02
N ALA A 204 -2.91 4.85 1.99
CA ALA A 204 -4.14 5.66 2.07
C ALA A 204 -4.23 6.46 3.38
N THR A 205 -3.78 5.86 4.50
CA THR A 205 -3.77 6.47 5.83
C THR A 205 -2.75 7.58 5.93
N ALA A 206 -1.52 7.35 5.47
CA ALA A 206 -0.42 8.30 5.53
C ALA A 206 -0.72 9.59 4.73
N PHE A 207 -1.32 9.44 3.54
CA PHE A 207 -1.68 10.57 2.68
C PHE A 207 -3.09 11.11 2.92
N LYS A 208 -3.87 10.50 3.81
CA LYS A 208 -5.28 10.85 4.07
C LYS A 208 -6.12 10.88 2.77
N ILE A 209 -5.94 9.88 1.92
CA ILE A 209 -6.67 9.74 0.65
C ILE A 209 -7.64 8.55 0.68
N ASN A 210 -8.55 8.52 -0.30
CA ASN A 210 -9.26 7.31 -0.65
C ASN A 210 -8.48 6.56 -1.73
N LEU A 211 -8.20 5.27 -1.51
CA LEU A 211 -7.54 4.38 -2.47
C LEU A 211 -8.46 3.20 -2.80
N LEU A 212 -8.79 3.04 -4.07
CA LEU A 212 -9.63 1.95 -4.57
C LEU A 212 -8.74 0.96 -5.31
N ALA A 213 -8.34 -0.12 -4.63
CA ALA A 213 -7.41 -1.10 -5.13
C ALA A 213 -8.11 -2.38 -5.61
N ALA A 214 -7.85 -2.75 -6.86
CA ALA A 214 -8.32 -4.00 -7.43
C ALA A 214 -7.11 -4.89 -7.75
N ASN A 215 -7.02 -6.04 -7.10
CA ASN A 215 -5.91 -6.98 -7.25
C ASN A 215 -6.33 -8.25 -8.01
N ILE A 216 -5.38 -8.89 -8.67
CA ILE A 216 -5.53 -10.24 -9.20
C ILE A 216 -5.79 -11.23 -8.05
N HIS A 217 -6.63 -12.23 -8.34
CA HIS A 217 -6.84 -13.37 -7.46
C HIS A 217 -6.18 -14.61 -8.06
N HIS A 218 -4.94 -14.88 -7.63
CA HIS A 218 -4.13 -16.02 -8.03
C HIS A 218 -3.32 -16.54 -6.82
N PRO A 219 -3.94 -17.32 -5.91
CA PRO A 219 -3.33 -17.76 -4.66
C PRO A 219 -1.98 -18.47 -4.82
N ASP A 220 -1.80 -19.28 -5.88
CA ASP A 220 -0.53 -19.99 -6.14
C ASP A 220 0.67 -19.06 -6.36
N LEU A 221 0.43 -17.78 -6.65
CA LEU A 221 1.45 -16.74 -6.83
C LEU A 221 1.43 -15.73 -5.68
N GLY A 222 0.70 -16.00 -4.60
CA GLY A 222 0.53 -15.05 -3.49
C GLY A 222 -0.25 -13.80 -3.87
N MET A 223 -1.00 -13.81 -4.99
CA MET A 223 -1.80 -12.67 -5.43
C MET A 223 -3.22 -12.76 -4.89
N THR A 224 -3.51 -11.97 -3.87
CA THR A 224 -4.84 -11.72 -3.31
C THR A 224 -4.76 -10.45 -2.48
N GLY A 225 -5.89 -9.88 -2.08
CA GLY A 225 -5.90 -8.60 -1.37
C GLY A 225 -6.33 -7.45 -2.26
N SER A 226 -7.64 -7.32 -2.44
CA SER A 226 -8.28 -6.11 -2.98
C SER A 226 -8.90 -5.32 -1.84
N GLY A 227 -9.11 -4.02 -2.04
CA GLY A 227 -9.81 -3.25 -1.02
C GLY A 227 -10.15 -1.82 -1.39
N ILE A 228 -11.05 -1.25 -0.61
CA ILE A 228 -11.40 0.17 -0.64
C ILE A 228 -10.98 0.76 0.69
N TYR A 229 -9.96 1.64 0.63
CA TYR A 229 -9.31 2.23 1.79
C TYR A 229 -9.68 3.70 1.90
N THR A 230 -10.18 4.10 3.05
CA THR A 230 -10.28 5.50 3.47
C THR A 230 -9.25 5.75 4.58
N PRO A 231 -9.00 7.00 5.01
CA PRO A 231 -8.00 7.29 6.02
C PRO A 231 -8.25 6.64 7.39
N SER A 232 -9.45 6.12 7.64
CA SER A 232 -9.86 5.57 8.95
C SER A 232 -10.70 4.29 8.86
N LYS A 233 -11.01 3.80 7.66
CA LYS A 233 -11.77 2.56 7.45
C LYS A 233 -11.25 1.83 6.23
N SER A 234 -11.39 0.51 6.23
CA SER A 234 -10.97 -0.31 5.11
C SER A 234 -11.93 -1.47 4.91
N PHE A 235 -12.25 -1.74 3.64
CA PHE A 235 -13.09 -2.84 3.21
C PHE A 235 -12.25 -3.73 2.30
N THR A 236 -11.78 -4.85 2.84
CA THR A 236 -10.79 -5.69 2.16
C THR A 236 -11.33 -7.08 1.84
N SER A 237 -10.71 -7.71 0.85
CA SER A 237 -10.87 -9.13 0.55
C SER A 237 -9.50 -9.75 0.41
N TYR A 238 -9.18 -10.68 1.29
CA TYR A 238 -7.97 -11.49 1.26
C TYR A 238 -8.38 -12.95 1.41
N ASP A 239 -7.97 -13.78 0.46
CA ASP A 239 -8.34 -15.19 0.40
C ASP A 239 -7.24 -15.97 -0.32
N MET A 240 -6.61 -16.90 0.39
CA MET A 240 -5.57 -17.79 -0.13
C MET A 240 -6.09 -19.23 -0.34
N GLU A 241 -7.35 -19.51 0.00
CA GLU A 241 -7.94 -20.85 -0.02
C GLU A 241 -8.81 -21.08 -1.25
N SER A 242 -9.60 -20.08 -1.63
CA SER A 242 -10.52 -20.13 -2.77
C SER A 242 -9.82 -19.73 -4.07
N ILE A 243 -10.40 -20.12 -5.22
CA ILE A 243 -10.03 -19.61 -6.56
C ILE A 243 -11.01 -18.56 -7.09
N ASN A 244 -12.06 -18.23 -6.32
CA ASN A 244 -13.12 -17.34 -6.77
C ASN A 244 -12.71 -15.87 -6.64
N GLY A 245 -13.07 -15.07 -7.64
CA GLY A 245 -12.97 -13.61 -7.53
C GLY A 245 -13.96 -13.03 -6.51
N LYS A 246 -13.73 -11.77 -6.13
CA LYS A 246 -14.58 -11.04 -5.19
C LYS A 246 -14.92 -9.65 -5.72
N LEU A 247 -16.21 -9.32 -5.75
CA LEU A 247 -16.69 -7.95 -5.90
C LEU A 247 -16.86 -7.31 -4.50
N ILE A 248 -16.33 -6.11 -4.33
CA ILE A 248 -16.51 -5.27 -3.14
C ILE A 248 -17.26 -4.02 -3.58
N VAL A 249 -18.48 -3.83 -3.08
CA VAL A 249 -19.27 -2.62 -3.30
C VAL A 249 -19.50 -1.95 -1.96
N VAL A 250 -19.12 -0.68 -1.85
CA VAL A 250 -19.27 0.09 -0.62
C VAL A 250 -19.42 1.58 -0.92
N GLU A 251 -20.23 2.26 -0.12
CA GLU A 251 -20.33 3.71 -0.11
C GLU A 251 -19.26 4.30 0.82
N ILE A 252 -18.46 5.23 0.30
CA ILE A 252 -17.38 5.90 1.05
C ILE A 252 -17.52 7.42 0.95
N PRO A 253 -17.08 8.17 1.96
CA PRO A 253 -17.07 9.62 1.90
C PRO A 253 -16.09 10.13 0.83
N VAL A 254 -16.44 11.20 0.13
CA VAL A 254 -15.54 11.90 -0.78
C VAL A 254 -14.68 12.86 0.02
N ILE A 255 -13.36 12.76 -0.13
CA ILE A 255 -12.41 13.66 0.54
C ILE A 255 -12.24 14.90 -0.33
N THR A 256 -12.84 16.02 0.07
CA THR A 256 -12.60 17.32 -0.57
C THR A 256 -11.45 18.04 0.13
N SER A 257 -10.71 18.89 -0.59
CA SER A 257 -9.65 19.73 0.00
C SER A 257 -10.14 20.61 1.16
N ASP A 258 -11.43 20.96 1.16
CA ASP A 258 -12.05 21.74 2.24
C ASP A 258 -12.21 20.93 3.55
N HIS A 259 -12.22 19.59 3.47
CA HIS A 259 -12.30 18.71 4.64
C HIS A 259 -10.98 18.62 5.43
N GLU A 260 -9.83 19.04 4.88
CA GLU A 260 -8.58 19.12 5.64
C GLU A 260 -8.69 20.14 6.77
N THR A 261 -9.27 21.31 6.52
CA THR A 261 -9.49 22.33 7.56
C THR A 261 -10.47 21.87 8.64
N ASN A 262 -11.48 21.07 8.30
CA ASN A 262 -12.43 20.55 9.28
C ASN A 262 -11.92 19.33 10.05
N MET A 263 -11.09 18.45 9.47
CA MET A 263 -10.44 17.38 10.23
C MET A 263 -9.34 17.91 11.16
N GLU A 264 -8.60 18.96 10.76
CA GLU A 264 -7.71 19.68 11.67
C GLU A 264 -8.52 20.36 12.79
N ASN A 265 -9.66 20.98 12.49
CA ASN A 265 -10.51 21.60 13.51
C ASN A 265 -11.22 20.59 14.44
N ILE A 266 -11.58 19.40 13.95
CA ILE A 266 -12.15 18.31 14.79
C ILE A 266 -11.05 17.65 15.63
N ALA A 267 -9.84 17.45 15.09
CA ALA A 267 -8.67 17.04 15.87
C ALA A 267 -8.30 18.10 16.93
N MET A 268 -8.48 19.39 16.63
CA MET A 268 -8.31 20.49 17.60
C MET A 268 -9.47 20.58 18.61
N SER A 269 -10.69 20.16 18.26
CA SER A 269 -11.85 20.12 19.16
C SER A 269 -11.83 18.92 20.11
N HIS A 270 -11.19 17.81 19.73
CA HIS A 270 -10.88 16.70 20.64
C HIS A 270 -9.60 16.92 21.46
N ASN A 271 -8.87 18.02 21.22
CA ASN A 271 -7.69 18.42 21.97
C ASN A 271 -8.02 19.05 23.36
N GLY A 272 -9.26 18.87 23.83
CA GLY A 272 -9.72 19.19 25.19
C GLY A 272 -9.46 18.10 26.24
N GLN A 273 -8.93 16.95 25.84
CA GLN A 273 -8.38 15.94 26.75
C GLN A 273 -7.00 15.52 26.26
N LYS A 274 -5.97 16.34 26.56
CA LYS A 274 -4.60 15.85 26.66
C LYS A 274 -4.54 14.81 27.76
N SER A 275 -4.85 13.57 27.41
CA SER A 275 -4.45 12.40 28.19
C SER A 275 -3.08 11.98 27.69
N SER A 276 -2.03 12.68 28.13
CA SER A 276 -0.72 12.06 28.23
C SER A 276 -0.89 10.91 29.23
N LEU A 277 -1.09 9.69 28.73
CA LEU A 277 -1.12 8.53 29.61
C LEU A 277 0.34 8.27 30.00
N ASP A 278 0.71 8.80 31.15
CA ASP A 278 1.99 8.54 31.78
C ASP A 278 2.14 7.02 31.97
N PHE A 279 3.02 6.39 31.20
CA PHE A 279 3.67 5.14 31.62
C PHE A 279 4.50 5.48 32.87
N TYR A 280 3.87 5.51 34.04
CA TYR A 280 4.55 5.70 35.32
C TYR A 280 5.43 4.47 35.60
N ILE A 281 6.68 4.54 35.16
CA ILE A 281 7.76 3.86 35.87
C ILE A 281 8.05 4.73 37.07
N GLU A 282 7.63 4.31 38.28
CA GLU A 282 7.97 4.97 39.54
C GLU A 282 9.49 5.10 39.67
N LYS A 283 10.03 6.27 39.29
CA LYS A 283 11.34 6.70 39.76
C LYS A 283 11.14 7.22 41.18
N GLN A 284 11.41 6.37 42.17
CA GLN A 284 11.58 6.84 43.55
C GLN A 284 12.74 7.84 43.60
N VAL A 285 12.40 9.12 43.72
CA VAL A 285 13.33 10.20 44.07
C VAL A 285 13.32 10.31 45.59
N CYS A 286 14.31 9.72 46.26
CA CYS A 286 14.49 9.92 47.69
C CYS A 286 15.02 11.35 47.93
N HIS A 287 14.18 12.20 48.52
CA HIS A 287 14.64 13.44 49.15
C HIS A 287 15.50 13.10 50.37
N LYS A 288 16.71 13.64 50.40
CA LYS A 288 17.56 13.63 51.59
C LYS A 288 16.88 14.46 52.67
N ASP A 289 16.32 13.79 53.67
CA ASP A 289 16.44 14.23 55.05
C ASP A 289 16.18 13.03 55.99
N GLN A 290 17.16 12.81 56.86
CA GLN A 290 17.19 11.93 58.03
C GLN A 290 17.44 10.42 57.78
N GLU A 291 18.54 9.97 58.40
CA GLU A 291 19.05 8.60 58.46
C GLU A 291 18.00 7.63 58.99
N THR A 292 17.59 6.65 58.20
CA THR A 292 17.58 5.21 58.57
C THR A 292 17.09 4.33 57.41
N ASP A 293 17.91 3.32 57.07
CA ASP A 293 17.56 2.04 56.44
C ASP A 293 16.89 2.02 55.05
N CYS A 294 17.69 2.23 53.99
CA CYS A 294 17.40 1.62 52.69
C CYS A 294 18.40 0.49 52.45
N LYS A 295 17.93 -0.75 52.59
CA LYS A 295 18.65 -1.95 52.14
C LYS A 295 18.97 -1.79 50.66
N LYS A 296 20.25 -1.87 50.32
CA LYS A 296 20.71 -2.01 48.94
C LYS A 296 20.22 -3.36 48.44
N GLU A 297 19.17 -3.37 47.64
CA GLU A 297 19.00 -4.47 46.69
C GLU A 297 20.13 -4.35 45.68
N GLU A 298 20.95 -5.40 45.64
CA GLU A 298 21.99 -5.59 44.66
C GLU A 298 21.37 -5.46 43.27
N LYS A 299 21.98 -4.60 42.44
CA LYS A 299 21.67 -4.51 41.02
C LYS A 299 21.73 -5.91 40.43
N THR A 300 20.58 -6.50 40.16
CA THR A 300 20.44 -7.57 39.20
C THR A 300 21.05 -7.06 37.90
N SER A 301 22.03 -7.81 37.41
CA SER A 301 22.66 -7.64 36.11
C SER A 301 21.62 -7.30 35.05
N GLN A 302 21.76 -6.16 34.38
CA GLN A 302 21.09 -5.92 33.11
C GLN A 302 21.58 -7.02 32.16
N GLU A 303 20.80 -8.08 32.00
CA GLU A 303 20.97 -9.02 30.90
C GLU A 303 20.86 -8.20 29.62
N PHE A 304 21.99 -8.01 28.94
CA PHE A 304 21.98 -7.44 27.59
C PHE A 304 21.16 -8.38 26.72
N LEU A 305 19.94 -7.95 26.34
CA LEU A 305 19.13 -8.69 25.38
C LEU A 305 19.96 -8.89 24.10
N PRO A 306 20.06 -10.12 23.57
CA PRO A 306 20.92 -10.38 22.44
C PRO A 306 20.33 -9.71 21.19
N VAL A 307 21.05 -8.71 20.66
CA VAL A 307 20.79 -8.19 19.32
C VAL A 307 21.27 -9.24 18.31
N PHE A 308 20.45 -9.51 17.31
CA PHE A 308 20.77 -10.45 16.24
C PHE A 308 20.27 -9.92 14.89
N TYR A 309 20.63 -10.61 13.82
CA TYR A 309 20.23 -10.25 12.47
C TYR A 309 19.19 -11.25 11.93
N GLY A 310 18.16 -10.74 11.28
CA GLY A 310 17.12 -11.55 10.65
C GLY A 310 16.70 -10.96 9.31
N ILE A 311 16.34 -11.84 8.38
CA ILE A 311 15.96 -11.44 7.02
C ILE A 311 14.44 -11.22 6.99
N MET A 312 14.01 -10.02 6.60
CA MET A 312 12.61 -9.67 6.32
C MET A 312 12.54 -9.08 4.92
N MET A 313 11.73 -9.67 4.05
CA MET A 313 11.61 -9.24 2.63
C MET A 313 12.98 -9.10 1.95
N TYR A 314 13.87 -10.07 2.18
CA TYR A 314 15.25 -10.10 1.67
C TYR A 314 16.22 -9.08 2.27
N ASP A 315 15.76 -8.20 3.15
CA ASP A 315 16.59 -7.20 3.82
C ASP A 315 17.07 -7.70 5.18
N ASN A 316 18.32 -7.36 5.52
CA ASN A 316 18.94 -7.81 6.77
C ASN A 316 18.68 -6.83 7.92
N PHE A 317 17.62 -7.08 8.69
CA PHE A 317 17.22 -6.25 9.82
C PHE A 317 18.08 -6.53 11.05
N THR A 318 18.29 -5.48 11.85
CA THR A 318 18.82 -5.62 13.21
C THR A 318 17.65 -5.81 14.17
N LEU A 319 17.62 -6.94 14.89
CA LEU A 319 16.49 -7.40 15.68
C LEU A 319 16.85 -7.54 17.16
N MET A 320 15.88 -7.27 18.03
CA MET A 320 15.96 -7.46 19.47
C MET A 320 14.68 -8.15 19.97
N PRO A 321 14.77 -9.28 20.71
CA PRO A 321 13.60 -10.02 21.18
C PRO A 321 12.91 -9.35 22.36
N ILE A 322 11.58 -9.44 22.42
CA ILE A 322 10.81 -9.04 23.61
C ILE A 322 10.54 -10.25 24.51
N LEU A 323 11.32 -10.38 25.58
CA LEU A 323 11.26 -11.55 26.49
C LEU A 323 10.37 -11.34 27.71
N ASN A 324 10.22 -10.09 28.15
CA ASN A 324 9.41 -9.73 29.31
C ASN A 324 7.98 -9.40 28.90
N ALA A 325 7.03 -9.53 29.84
CA ALA A 325 5.63 -9.19 29.60
C ALA A 325 5.42 -7.70 29.30
N GLU A 326 6.26 -6.82 29.83
CA GLU A 326 6.28 -5.40 29.52
C GLU A 326 7.73 -4.91 29.47
N GLY A 327 7.98 -3.82 28.75
CA GLY A 327 9.31 -3.28 28.61
C GLY A 327 9.39 -2.01 27.78
N ASN A 328 10.56 -1.36 27.87
CA ASN A 328 10.99 -0.26 27.02
C ASN A 328 12.35 -0.65 26.44
N ILE A 329 12.40 -0.88 25.13
CA ILE A 329 13.60 -1.31 24.43
C ILE A 329 13.89 -0.40 23.23
N GLU A 330 15.17 -0.33 22.87
CA GLU A 330 15.64 0.47 21.73
C GLU A 330 16.67 -0.32 20.93
N VAL A 331 16.58 -0.23 19.60
CA VAL A 331 17.52 -0.82 18.67
C VAL A 331 17.80 0.17 17.55
N CYS A 332 19.06 0.29 17.13
CA CYS A 332 19.48 1.22 16.09
C CYS A 332 20.19 0.50 14.95
N SER A 333 20.00 0.98 13.73
CA SER A 333 20.80 0.65 12.55
C SER A 333 21.07 1.92 11.77
N ASN A 334 22.34 2.13 11.40
CA ASN A 334 22.82 3.33 10.72
C ASN A 334 22.35 4.63 11.41
N THR A 335 21.43 5.38 10.78
CA THR A 335 20.92 6.67 11.29
C THR A 335 19.58 6.55 12.02
N LEU A 336 18.91 5.40 11.89
CA LEU A 336 17.61 5.13 12.50
C LEU A 336 17.75 4.36 13.82
N CYS A 337 17.09 4.87 14.84
CA CYS A 337 16.88 4.25 16.15
C CYS A 337 15.38 4.09 16.37
N CYS A 338 14.95 2.87 16.65
CA CYS A 338 13.58 2.51 16.92
C CYS A 338 13.42 2.21 18.41
N ASN A 339 12.46 2.85 19.05
CA ASN A 339 12.10 2.59 20.44
C ASN A 339 10.70 1.98 20.50
N LEU A 340 10.54 0.99 21.37
CA LEU A 340 9.30 0.30 21.62
C LEU A 340 9.02 0.27 23.12
N ILE A 341 7.89 0.84 23.51
CA ILE A 341 7.26 0.62 24.81
C ILE A 341 6.12 -0.35 24.57
N TYR A 342 6.07 -1.46 25.31
CA TYR A 342 5.07 -2.50 25.07
C TYR A 342 4.59 -3.16 26.36
N LYS A 343 3.38 -3.74 26.28
CA LYS A 343 2.78 -4.57 27.31
C LYS A 343 1.95 -5.69 26.69
N GLN A 344 2.31 -6.92 26.98
CA GLN A 344 1.55 -8.12 26.64
C GLN A 344 0.35 -8.23 27.59
N LEU A 345 -0.85 -8.32 27.03
CA LEU A 345 -2.09 -8.43 27.80
C LEU A 345 -2.34 -9.86 28.30
N GLU A 346 -1.83 -10.84 27.56
CA GLU A 346 -1.93 -12.25 27.88
C GLU A 346 -0.59 -12.94 27.68
N LYS A 347 -0.32 -13.98 28.48
CA LYS A 347 0.90 -14.77 28.33
C LYS A 347 0.75 -15.74 27.16
N THR A 348 1.51 -15.53 26.10
CA THR A 348 1.55 -16.43 24.94
C THR A 348 2.91 -17.11 24.85
N ASN A 349 2.95 -18.26 24.17
CA ASN A 349 4.20 -18.93 23.80
C ASN A 349 4.67 -18.49 22.41
N GLU A 350 4.50 -17.21 22.09
CA GLU A 350 4.91 -16.61 20.82
C GLU A 350 6.11 -15.70 21.05
N LEU A 351 7.05 -15.74 20.11
CA LEU A 351 8.20 -14.84 20.12
C LEU A 351 7.89 -13.62 19.25
N TYR A 352 8.18 -12.45 19.80
CA TYR A 352 8.10 -11.18 19.11
C TYR A 352 9.45 -10.47 19.17
N VAL A 353 9.72 -9.62 18.18
CA VAL A 353 10.95 -8.84 18.09
C VAL A 353 10.65 -7.40 17.71
N LEU A 354 11.45 -6.47 18.23
CA LEU A 354 11.63 -5.15 17.65
C LEU A 354 12.74 -5.23 16.59
N GLY A 355 12.49 -4.68 15.41
CA GLY A 355 13.43 -4.62 14.31
C GLY A 355 13.63 -3.21 13.78
N VAL A 356 14.84 -2.96 13.28
CA VAL A 356 15.21 -1.71 12.59
C VAL A 356 15.95 -2.01 11.29
N PHE A 357 15.62 -1.25 10.24
CA PHE A 357 16.31 -1.25 8.96
C PHE A 357 16.47 0.19 8.45
N ASP A 358 17.63 0.50 7.88
CA ASP A 358 17.97 1.81 7.31
C ASP A 358 19.00 1.60 6.21
N ASP A 359 18.55 1.10 5.06
CA ASP A 359 19.43 0.82 3.92
C ASP A 359 18.64 0.72 2.59
N LEU A 360 19.38 0.50 1.50
CA LEU A 360 18.84 0.24 0.17
C LEU A 360 18.31 -1.19 0.06
N HIS A 361 17.02 -1.33 -0.19
CA HIS A 361 16.43 -2.58 -0.68
C HIS A 361 16.83 -2.78 -2.14
N ILE A 362 17.20 -4.01 -2.53
CA ILE A 362 17.75 -4.33 -3.86
C ILE A 362 17.08 -5.52 -4.55
N VAL A 363 16.37 -6.37 -3.81
CA VAL A 363 15.86 -7.64 -4.34
C VAL A 363 14.48 -7.41 -4.94
N HIS A 364 14.33 -7.61 -6.25
CA HIS A 364 13.10 -7.31 -6.99
C HIS A 364 12.73 -5.81 -7.08
N GLY A 365 13.64 -4.91 -6.71
CA GLY A 365 13.50 -3.48 -6.87
C GLY A 365 14.62 -2.76 -6.15
N GLU A 366 15.00 -1.55 -6.59
CA GLU A 366 15.99 -0.72 -5.90
C GLU A 366 15.32 0.50 -5.29
N TYR A 367 15.25 0.55 -3.95
CA TYR A 367 14.62 1.65 -3.24
C TYR A 367 15.04 1.74 -1.75
N TYR A 368 15.25 2.95 -1.21
CA TYR A 368 15.85 3.16 0.11
C TYR A 368 14.82 3.20 1.26
N VAL A 369 14.91 2.25 2.21
CA VAL A 369 13.91 2.08 3.27
C VAL A 369 14.48 2.42 4.64
N GLN A 370 13.70 3.14 5.43
CA GLN A 370 13.85 3.25 6.88
C GLN A 370 12.66 2.56 7.53
N ALA A 371 12.85 1.57 8.39
CA ALA A 371 11.74 0.84 8.99
C ALA A 371 11.97 0.55 10.48
N CYS A 372 10.94 0.81 11.29
CA CYS A 372 10.82 0.33 12.66
C CYS A 372 9.67 -0.67 12.71
N VAL A 373 9.90 -1.88 13.23
CA VAL A 373 8.88 -2.94 13.17
C VAL A 373 8.81 -3.74 14.47
N LEU A 374 7.61 -4.02 14.96
CA LEU A 374 7.30 -5.02 15.96
C LEU A 374 6.62 -6.18 15.24
N VAL A 375 7.28 -7.34 15.18
CA VAL A 375 6.79 -8.50 14.42
C VAL A 375 6.80 -9.78 15.24
N LYS A 376 5.82 -10.64 14.98
CA LYS A 376 5.81 -12.02 15.46
C LYS A 376 6.79 -12.86 14.63
N CYS A 377 7.53 -13.76 15.28
CA CYS A 377 8.38 -14.74 14.61
C CYS A 377 7.60 -16.03 14.27
N GLY A 378 8.06 -16.77 13.25
CA GLY A 378 7.43 -18.04 12.83
C GLY A 378 7.44 -19.14 13.90
N GLY A 379 8.37 -19.06 14.85
CA GLY A 379 8.42 -19.90 16.03
C GLY A 379 9.30 -19.28 17.11
N LEU A 380 9.71 -20.10 18.08
CA LEU A 380 10.53 -19.65 19.22
C LEU A 380 12.01 -19.45 18.86
N ASN A 381 12.44 -19.88 17.67
CA ASN A 381 13.82 -19.72 17.22
C ASN A 381 13.98 -18.37 16.51
N TYR A 382 15.03 -17.62 16.86
CA TYR A 382 15.36 -16.32 16.30
C TYR A 382 15.52 -16.34 14.77
N SER A 383 15.93 -17.47 14.19
CA SER A 383 16.04 -17.63 12.73
C SER A 383 14.69 -17.61 11.99
N THR A 384 13.57 -17.68 12.71
CA THR A 384 12.21 -17.64 12.15
C THR A 384 11.61 -16.24 12.15
N CYS A 385 12.29 -15.26 12.76
CA CYS A 385 11.84 -13.88 12.78
C CYS A 385 12.00 -13.27 11.39
N GLY A 386 10.88 -12.85 10.81
CA GLY A 386 10.78 -12.36 9.45
C GLY A 386 10.22 -13.34 8.42
N GLN A 387 9.90 -14.57 8.84
CA GLN A 387 9.12 -15.50 8.01
C GLN A 387 7.69 -15.00 7.78
N GLU A 388 7.11 -15.39 6.65
CA GLU A 388 5.73 -15.11 6.34
C GLU A 388 4.79 -15.93 7.23
N ILE A 389 3.97 -15.23 8.01
CA ILE A 389 3.02 -15.83 8.95
C ILE A 389 1.67 -15.13 8.85
N THR A 390 0.60 -15.91 8.96
CA THR A 390 -0.77 -15.40 8.84
C THR A 390 -1.54 -15.40 10.15
N GLU A 391 -1.02 -16.06 11.19
CA GLU A 391 -1.71 -16.22 12.48
C GLU A 391 -0.84 -15.71 13.64
N ALA A 392 -1.49 -15.13 14.63
CA ALA A 392 -0.91 -14.65 15.89
C ALA A 392 -1.95 -14.71 17.01
N SER A 393 -1.48 -14.91 18.25
CA SER A 393 -2.32 -14.88 19.45
C SER A 393 -1.92 -13.79 20.44
N GLY A 394 -0.71 -13.23 20.31
CA GLY A 394 -0.18 -12.17 21.16
C GLY A 394 -0.99 -10.88 21.08
N LEU A 395 -1.72 -10.58 22.16
CA LEU A 395 -2.36 -9.29 22.37
C LEU A 395 -1.35 -8.34 23.02
N ILE A 396 -0.91 -7.34 22.26
CA ILE A 396 0.16 -6.42 22.66
C ILE A 396 -0.33 -4.98 22.51
N ASP A 397 -0.30 -4.27 23.63
CA ASP A 397 -0.36 -2.81 23.66
C ASP A 397 1.03 -2.27 23.40
N PHE A 398 1.16 -1.29 22.52
CA PHE A 398 2.47 -0.76 22.15
C PHE A 398 2.45 0.73 21.80
N GLN A 399 3.59 1.36 22.02
CA GLN A 399 4.02 2.61 21.40
C GLN A 399 5.34 2.35 20.68
N LEU A 400 5.31 2.46 19.36
CA LEU A 400 6.45 2.30 18.46
C LEU A 400 6.85 3.68 17.94
N GLN A 401 8.14 4.01 18.02
CA GLN A 401 8.63 5.29 17.54
C GLN A 401 10.00 5.18 16.86
N GLY A 402 10.29 6.07 15.93
CA GLY A 402 11.59 6.15 15.26
C GLY A 402 11.97 7.57 14.86
N ASN A 403 13.27 7.87 14.85
CA ASN A 403 13.82 9.16 14.39
C ASN A 403 14.05 9.17 12.87
N PHE A 404 12.97 9.01 12.10
CA PHE A 404 13.02 8.96 10.64
C PHE A 404 13.62 10.23 10.02
N SER A 405 14.38 10.03 8.94
CA SER A 405 14.94 11.12 8.12
C SER A 405 14.04 11.53 6.95
N THR A 406 12.95 10.79 6.74
CA THR A 406 11.92 11.05 5.73
C THR A 406 10.60 11.42 6.39
N THR A 407 9.77 12.19 5.68
CA THR A 407 8.39 12.48 6.08
C THR A 407 7.38 11.47 5.51
N PHE A 408 7.81 10.60 4.59
CA PHE A 408 6.96 9.60 3.94
C PHE A 408 7.00 8.29 4.72
N ILE A 409 6.14 8.20 5.74
CA ILE A 409 6.10 7.08 6.68
C ILE A 409 4.71 6.44 6.63
N PHE A 410 4.68 5.13 6.39
CA PHE A 410 3.49 4.32 6.19
C PHE A 410 3.23 3.45 7.44
N PRO A 411 2.11 3.65 8.15
CA PRO A 411 1.76 2.87 9.33
C PRO A 411 1.20 1.49 8.95
N LEU A 412 2.02 0.45 9.13
CA LEU A 412 1.63 -0.94 8.92
C LEU A 412 1.05 -1.50 10.22
N LEU A 413 -0.14 -2.09 10.16
CA LEU A 413 -0.73 -2.77 11.30
C LEU A 413 -1.58 -3.96 10.84
N LEU A 414 -1.05 -5.16 11.09
CA LEU A 414 -1.61 -6.42 10.64
C LEU A 414 -1.88 -7.35 11.83
N ARG A 415 -3.08 -7.90 11.87
CA ARG A 415 -3.57 -8.83 12.90
C ARG A 415 -3.76 -10.23 12.33
N SER A 416 -4.00 -11.20 13.22
CA SER A 416 -4.26 -12.61 12.88
C SER A 416 -5.30 -12.76 11.77
N GLY A 417 -5.10 -13.75 10.90
CA GLY A 417 -5.89 -13.97 9.70
C GLY A 417 -5.61 -12.95 8.59
N VAL A 418 -4.46 -12.26 8.63
CA VAL A 418 -4.10 -11.18 7.69
C VAL A 418 -5.22 -10.13 7.64
N THR A 419 -5.58 -9.61 8.81
CA THR A 419 -6.63 -8.58 8.95
C THR A 419 -6.00 -7.23 9.28
N VAL A 420 -6.42 -6.19 8.58
CA VAL A 420 -5.87 -4.84 8.77
C VAL A 420 -6.52 -4.13 9.96
N ASP A 421 -5.75 -3.30 10.66
CA ASP A 421 -6.19 -2.50 11.81
C ASP A 421 -5.63 -1.07 11.70
N PHE A 422 -6.12 -0.14 12.51
CA PHE A 422 -5.68 1.25 12.55
C PHE A 422 -5.02 1.58 13.90
N PRO A 423 -3.95 2.40 13.91
CA PRO A 423 -3.40 2.90 15.16
C PRO A 423 -4.38 3.88 15.83
N ASP A 424 -4.31 3.99 17.15
CA ASP A 424 -5.12 4.96 17.89
C ASP A 424 -4.53 6.38 17.77
N TYR A 425 -3.23 6.46 17.51
CA TYR A 425 -2.51 7.70 17.24
C TYR A 425 -1.36 7.47 16.27
N LEU A 426 -1.12 8.49 15.45
CA LEU A 426 -0.04 8.54 14.48
C LEU A 426 0.41 9.99 14.31
N GLY A 427 1.70 10.28 14.50
CA GLY A 427 2.20 11.64 14.30
C GLY A 427 3.63 11.88 14.78
N TRP A 428 4.10 13.11 14.57
CA TRP A 428 5.40 13.57 15.04
C TRP A 428 5.32 14.05 16.49
N GLU A 429 6.19 13.50 17.34
CA GLU A 429 6.43 13.96 18.70
C GLU A 429 7.91 14.36 18.83
N GLY A 430 8.17 15.68 18.81
CA GLY A 430 9.53 16.20 18.82
C GLY A 430 10.30 15.80 17.56
N LYS A 431 11.26 14.88 17.69
CA LYS A 431 12.11 14.38 16.58
C LYS A 431 11.76 12.96 16.15
N SER A 432 10.77 12.34 16.77
CA SER A 432 10.39 10.96 16.49
C SER A 432 8.99 10.92 15.90
N TYR A 433 8.79 10.04 14.93
CA TYR A 433 7.46 9.69 14.48
C TYR A 433 6.96 8.54 15.35
N VAL A 434 5.74 8.66 15.85
CA VAL A 434 5.16 7.79 16.88
C VAL A 434 3.87 7.19 16.36
N MET A 435 3.71 5.89 16.62
CA MET A 435 2.48 5.13 16.44
C MET A 435 2.19 4.37 17.73
N TYR A 436 0.97 4.48 18.27
CA TYR A 436 0.55 3.63 19.38
C TYR A 436 -0.82 2.99 19.15
N LYS A 437 -1.02 1.85 19.79
CA LYS A 437 -2.26 1.08 19.76
C LYS A 437 -2.48 0.39 21.10
N MET A 438 -3.69 0.54 21.65
CA MET A 438 -4.11 -0.05 22.91
C MET A 438 -5.36 -0.92 22.71
N GLY A 439 -5.47 -1.98 23.51
CA GLY A 439 -6.67 -2.83 23.56
C GLY A 439 -6.98 -3.56 22.26
N GLY A 440 -5.94 -4.07 21.57
CA GLY A 440 -6.12 -4.87 20.35
C GLY A 440 -7.00 -6.11 20.61
N SER A 441 -7.95 -6.38 19.70
CA SER A 441 -8.92 -7.48 19.84
C SER A 441 -8.49 -8.80 19.19
N SER A 442 -7.39 -8.79 18.44
CA SER A 442 -6.83 -9.95 17.73
C SER A 442 -5.31 -9.92 17.83
N GLY A 443 -4.69 -11.11 17.71
CA GLY A 443 -3.26 -11.27 17.83
C GLY A 443 -2.49 -10.42 16.82
N LEU A 444 -1.39 -9.81 17.26
CA LEU A 444 -0.58 -8.92 16.43
C LEU A 444 0.37 -9.75 15.55
N ILE A 445 0.33 -9.56 14.22
CA ILE A 445 1.35 -10.12 13.31
C ILE A 445 2.48 -9.10 13.15
N THR A 446 2.10 -7.87 12.78
CA THR A 446 3.03 -6.77 12.47
C THR A 446 2.44 -5.46 12.99
N ALA A 447 3.28 -4.66 13.64
CA ALA A 447 3.11 -3.21 13.73
C ALA A 447 4.40 -2.56 13.19
N GLY A 448 4.30 -1.71 12.17
CA GLY A 448 5.46 -1.14 11.49
C GLY A 448 5.29 0.34 11.15
N LEU A 449 6.38 1.08 11.21
CA LEU A 449 6.54 2.39 10.61
C LEU A 449 7.49 2.22 9.42
N TYR A 450 6.93 2.14 8.21
CA TYR A 450 7.68 1.90 6.98
C TYR A 450 7.93 3.21 6.24
N GLY A 451 9.15 3.71 6.29
CA GLY A 451 9.59 4.98 5.71
C GLY A 451 10.26 4.79 4.35
N ARG A 452 9.83 5.57 3.35
CA ARG A 452 10.49 5.67 2.04
C ARG A 452 11.34 6.93 1.98
N TRP A 453 12.64 6.79 1.73
CA TRP A 453 13.54 7.93 1.54
C TRP A 453 13.87 8.11 0.06
N TYR A 454 12.91 8.64 -0.69
CA TYR A 454 12.96 8.72 -2.15
C TYR A 454 14.20 9.44 -2.69
N GLU A 455 14.71 10.47 -2.00
CA GLU A 455 15.92 11.20 -2.40
C GLU A 455 17.20 10.34 -2.33
N ARG A 456 17.15 9.20 -1.63
CA ARG A 456 18.22 8.21 -1.56
C ARG A 456 18.05 7.02 -2.49
N ASP A 457 16.94 6.94 -3.22
CA ASP A 457 16.82 5.96 -4.30
C ASP A 457 17.92 6.23 -5.32
N LYS A 458 18.56 5.17 -5.84
CA LYS A 458 19.52 5.34 -6.94
C LYS A 458 18.75 5.80 -8.18
N LYS A 459 19.27 6.86 -8.83
CA LYS A 459 18.74 7.37 -10.10
C LYS A 459 19.16 6.53 -11.27
#